data_AF-A0A4V2YRE0-F1
#
_entry.id   AF-A0A4V2YRE0-F1
#
_cell.length_a   1.000
_cell.length_b   1.000
_cell.length_c   1.000
_cell.angle_alpha   90.00
_cell.angle_beta   90.00
_cell.angle_gamma   90.00
#
_symmetry.space_group_name_H-M   'P 1'
#
loop_
_entity.id
_entity.type
_entity.pdbx_description
1 polymer ?
#
loop_
_entity_poly.entity_id
_entity_poly.type
_entity_poly.pdbx_seq_one_letter_code
_entity_poly.pdbx_strand_id
1 'polypeptide(L)'
;MWLIARRSFAEGWMRLAATLLAAMFSIGLIAGSVQFAMRAQEAVSGSDASEYSRTDVPVQGGAADPDDPYSAPDGQVALADVAGRPGVAAVAGDAMVPVTAHGSGGEPILPPAGAGTTLRPWTSDGRLNPYRLESGRAPAADGEVAVTRHVARAGKLGVGDPLKVLLPKQSRRTATGGTKEGEEEDGRASG
;
A
#
# COMPACT_ATOMS: atom_id res chain seq x y z
N MET A 1 -18.96 -42.99 34.15
CA MET A 1 -19.05 -42.67 32.71
C MET A 1 -17.68 -42.53 32.01
N TRP A 2 -16.65 -41.96 32.66
CA TRP A 2 -15.29 -41.78 32.10
C TRP A 2 -14.54 -43.08 31.72
N LEU A 3 -14.82 -44.21 32.40
CA LEU A 3 -14.18 -45.51 32.12
C LEU A 3 -14.72 -46.23 30.87
N ILE A 4 -15.96 -45.94 30.45
CA ILE A 4 -16.56 -46.53 29.24
C ILE A 4 -15.99 -45.84 28.00
N ALA A 5 -15.78 -44.52 28.06
CA ALA A 5 -15.16 -43.73 27.00
C ALA A 5 -13.73 -44.20 26.65
N ARG A 6 -12.95 -44.68 27.65
CA ARG A 6 -11.58 -45.16 27.43
C ARG A 6 -11.50 -46.47 26.62
N ARG A 7 -12.50 -47.35 26.75
CA ARG A 7 -12.49 -48.65 26.06
C ARG A 7 -12.93 -48.51 24.60
N SER A 8 -13.90 -47.63 24.32
CA SER A 8 -14.31 -47.26 22.96
C SER A 8 -13.18 -46.60 22.16
N PHE A 9 -12.25 -45.93 22.85
CA PHE A 9 -11.08 -45.30 22.24
C PHE A 9 -10.08 -46.31 21.68
N ALA A 10 -9.98 -47.51 22.28
CA ALA A 10 -9.02 -48.54 21.90
C ALA A 10 -9.50 -49.40 20.72
N GLU A 11 -10.81 -49.68 20.60
CA GLU A 11 -11.37 -50.49 19.51
C GLU A 11 -11.56 -49.70 18.19
N GLY A 12 -11.69 -48.38 18.27
CA GLY A 12 -11.91 -47.49 17.12
C GLY A 12 -10.81 -46.44 16.90
N TRP A 13 -9.64 -46.58 17.52
CA TRP A 13 -8.54 -45.60 17.51
C TRP A 13 -8.24 -45.05 16.12
N MET A 14 -8.18 -45.93 15.12
CA MET A 14 -7.86 -45.55 13.74
C MET A 14 -8.96 -44.71 13.09
N ARG A 15 -10.23 -44.99 13.39
CA ARG A 15 -11.38 -44.21 12.91
C ARG A 15 -11.43 -42.85 13.60
N LEU A 16 -11.15 -42.81 14.90
CA LEU A 16 -11.13 -41.59 15.69
C LEU A 16 -9.99 -40.66 15.26
N ALA A 17 -8.79 -41.21 15.06
CA ALA A 17 -7.66 -40.50 14.49
C ALA A 17 -7.97 -39.96 13.09
N ALA A 18 -8.62 -40.75 12.23
CA ALA A 18 -9.02 -40.30 10.89
C ALA A 18 -10.01 -39.13 10.94
N THR A 19 -11.04 -39.17 11.80
CA THR A 19 -11.98 -38.06 11.95
C THR A 19 -11.33 -36.81 12.54
N LEU A 20 -10.37 -36.98 13.44
CA LEU A 20 -9.68 -35.86 14.09
C LEU A 20 -8.69 -35.20 13.12
N LEU A 21 -7.95 -35.99 12.33
CA LEU A 21 -7.13 -35.50 11.22
C LEU A 21 -7.99 -34.78 10.18
N ALA A 22 -9.14 -35.34 9.79
CA ALA A 22 -10.04 -34.68 8.85
C ALA A 22 -10.54 -33.32 9.38
N ALA A 23 -10.91 -33.26 10.66
CA ALA A 23 -11.31 -32.01 11.32
C ALA A 23 -10.15 -31.00 11.36
N MET A 24 -8.94 -31.43 11.73
CA MET A 24 -7.75 -30.57 11.76
C MET A 24 -7.39 -30.04 10.38
N PHE A 25 -7.44 -30.87 9.33
CA PHE A 25 -7.20 -30.45 7.96
C PHE A 25 -8.24 -29.43 7.48
N SER A 26 -9.52 -29.64 7.81
CA SER A 26 -10.60 -28.70 7.48
C SER A 26 -10.38 -27.34 8.14
N ILE A 27 -10.14 -27.33 9.46
CA ILE A 27 -9.91 -26.09 10.22
C ILE A 27 -8.62 -25.40 9.76
N GLY A 28 -7.56 -26.16 9.51
CA GLY A 28 -6.28 -25.62 9.01
C GLY A 28 -6.41 -24.97 7.63
N LEU A 29 -7.18 -25.58 6.73
CA LEU A 29 -7.44 -25.01 5.40
C LEU A 29 -8.26 -23.72 5.49
N ILE A 30 -9.30 -23.69 6.31
CA ILE A 30 -10.14 -22.50 6.53
C ILE A 30 -9.33 -21.38 7.19
N ALA A 31 -8.56 -21.69 8.24
CA ALA A 31 -7.73 -20.69 8.92
C ALA A 31 -6.63 -20.15 8.00
N GLY A 32 -6.00 -21.02 7.20
CA GLY A 32 -4.98 -20.62 6.23
C GLY A 32 -5.52 -19.71 5.13
N SER A 33 -6.70 -20.02 4.58
CA SER A 33 -7.32 -19.17 3.55
C SER A 33 -7.76 -17.82 4.09
N VAL A 34 -8.33 -17.79 5.30
CA VAL A 34 -8.71 -16.54 5.99
C VAL A 34 -7.47 -15.71 6.29
N GLN A 35 -6.39 -16.31 6.80
CA GLN A 35 -5.16 -15.57 7.08
C GLN A 35 -4.54 -15.01 5.80
N PHE A 36 -4.52 -15.79 4.72
CA PHE A 36 -4.06 -15.32 3.42
C PHE A 36 -4.92 -14.16 2.91
N ALA A 37 -6.25 -14.28 3.00
CA ALA A 37 -7.18 -13.23 2.60
C ALA A 37 -6.99 -11.95 3.42
N MET A 38 -6.77 -12.05 4.74
CA MET A 38 -6.49 -10.89 5.59
C MET A 38 -5.15 -10.24 5.23
N ARG A 39 -4.09 -11.02 4.97
CA ARG A 39 -2.80 -10.47 4.54
C ARG A 39 -2.86 -9.81 3.17
N ALA A 40 -3.60 -10.40 2.24
CA ALA A 40 -3.83 -9.80 0.92
C ALA A 40 -4.62 -8.48 1.05
N GLN A 41 -5.65 -8.44 1.89
CA GLN A 41 -6.39 -7.22 2.17
C GLN A 41 -5.50 -6.16 2.81
N GLU A 42 -4.73 -6.51 3.83
CA GLU A 42 -3.81 -5.58 4.52
C GLU A 42 -2.77 -4.97 3.57
N ALA A 43 -2.24 -5.76 2.64
CA ALA A 43 -1.28 -5.26 1.66
C ALA A 43 -1.89 -4.18 0.74
N VAL A 44 -3.19 -4.28 0.45
CA VAL A 44 -3.93 -3.30 -0.36
C VAL A 44 -4.35 -2.12 0.51
N SER A 45 -5.04 -2.37 1.61
CA SER A 45 -5.59 -1.32 2.48
C SER A 45 -4.53 -0.54 3.23
N GLY A 46 -3.44 -1.16 3.67
CA GLY A 46 -2.33 -0.49 4.35
C GLY A 46 -1.63 0.54 3.46
N SER A 47 -1.59 0.29 2.15
CA SER A 47 -1.06 1.25 1.17
C SER A 47 -1.96 2.49 1.07
N ASP A 48 -3.28 2.33 1.04
CA ASP A 48 -4.22 3.46 0.94
C ASP A 48 -4.44 4.19 2.28
N ALA A 49 -4.55 3.45 3.39
CA ALA A 49 -4.82 3.99 4.71
C ALA A 49 -3.62 4.74 5.31
N SER A 50 -2.39 4.24 5.10
CA SER A 50 -1.18 4.96 5.54
C SER A 50 -1.05 6.30 4.83
N GLU A 51 -1.42 6.36 3.54
CA GLU A 51 -1.26 7.56 2.71
C GLU A 51 -2.19 8.70 3.07
N TYR A 52 -3.38 8.42 3.62
CA TYR A 52 -4.33 9.43 4.09
C TYR A 52 -4.46 9.48 5.62
N SER A 53 -3.61 8.78 6.37
CA SER A 53 -3.67 8.71 7.85
C SER A 53 -3.66 10.07 8.55
N ARG A 54 -3.09 11.11 7.92
CA ARG A 54 -3.07 12.49 8.42
C ARG A 54 -4.08 13.42 7.76
N THR A 55 -4.93 12.90 6.88
CA THR A 55 -5.95 13.66 6.15
C THR A 55 -7.32 13.36 6.74
N ASP A 56 -7.96 14.39 7.31
CA ASP A 56 -9.28 14.24 7.93
C ASP A 56 -10.39 14.05 6.89
N VAL A 57 -10.28 14.72 5.73
CA VAL A 57 -11.33 14.74 4.70
C VAL A 57 -10.72 14.70 3.29
N PRO A 58 -10.91 13.62 2.52
CA PRO A 58 -10.63 13.63 1.09
C PRO A 58 -11.74 14.39 0.35
N VAL A 59 -11.35 15.30 -0.54
CA VAL A 59 -12.29 16.05 -1.39
C VAL A 59 -12.03 15.66 -2.84
N GLN A 60 -13.04 15.10 -3.49
CA GLN A 60 -12.99 14.74 -4.90
C GLN A 60 -13.83 15.71 -5.73
N GLY A 61 -13.29 16.14 -6.87
CA GLY A 61 -14.00 16.96 -7.82
C GLY A 61 -14.85 16.12 -8.78
N GLY A 62 -16.09 16.52 -9.01
CA GLY A 62 -16.97 15.88 -9.98
C GLY A 62 -17.57 14.56 -9.49
N ALA A 63 -18.05 13.75 -10.44
CA ALA A 63 -18.60 12.43 -10.17
C ALA A 63 -17.68 11.37 -10.76
N ALA A 64 -17.50 10.27 -10.03
CA ALA A 64 -17.03 9.03 -10.64
C ALA A 64 -18.25 8.26 -11.13
N ASP A 65 -18.11 7.53 -12.23
CA ASP A 65 -19.17 6.63 -12.72
C ASP A 65 -19.45 5.56 -11.64
N PRO A 66 -20.68 5.47 -11.10
CA PRO A 66 -21.01 4.48 -10.09
C PRO A 66 -20.89 3.03 -10.59
N ASP A 67 -20.96 2.81 -11.91
CA ASP A 67 -20.86 1.48 -12.53
C ASP A 67 -19.43 1.12 -12.97
N ASP A 68 -18.49 2.08 -12.97
CA ASP A 68 -17.06 1.85 -13.24
C ASP A 68 -16.19 2.29 -12.05
N PRO A 69 -15.75 1.34 -11.21
CA PRO A 69 -14.93 1.63 -10.02
C PRO A 69 -13.53 2.18 -10.36
N TYR A 70 -13.12 2.17 -11.63
CA TYR A 70 -11.84 2.74 -12.09
C TYR A 70 -12.03 4.07 -12.85
N SER A 71 -13.26 4.59 -12.92
CA SER A 71 -13.57 5.84 -13.59
C SER A 71 -12.85 7.00 -12.92
N ALA A 72 -12.11 7.76 -13.71
CA ALA A 72 -11.46 8.98 -13.23
C ALA A 72 -12.53 10.04 -12.97
N PRO A 73 -12.52 10.72 -11.82
CA PRO A 73 -13.45 11.79 -11.54
C PRO A 73 -13.33 12.89 -12.59
N ASP A 74 -14.47 13.37 -13.10
CA ASP A 74 -14.52 14.33 -14.21
C ASP A 74 -14.43 15.80 -13.78
N GLY A 75 -14.27 16.05 -12.47
CA GLY A 75 -14.20 17.40 -11.92
C GLY A 75 -12.83 17.76 -11.35
N GLN A 76 -12.60 19.07 -11.22
CA GLN A 76 -11.46 19.63 -10.52
C GLN A 76 -11.95 20.52 -9.39
N VAL A 77 -11.25 20.49 -8.26
CA VAL A 77 -11.51 21.40 -7.13
C VAL A 77 -10.35 22.39 -7.04
N ALA A 78 -10.67 23.68 -7.06
CA ALA A 78 -9.67 24.70 -6.84
C ALA A 78 -9.23 24.68 -5.37
N LEU A 79 -7.94 24.47 -5.14
CA LEU A 79 -7.34 24.42 -3.81
C LEU A 79 -7.62 25.69 -2.99
N ALA A 80 -7.65 26.85 -3.66
CA ALA A 80 -7.94 28.14 -3.04
C ALA A 80 -9.34 28.21 -2.43
N ASP A 81 -10.34 27.58 -3.05
CA ASP A 81 -11.73 27.59 -2.58
C ASP A 81 -11.93 26.75 -1.31
N VAL A 82 -11.06 25.74 -1.11
CA VAL A 82 -11.06 24.88 0.08
C VAL A 82 -10.22 25.52 1.19
N ALA A 83 -9.04 26.03 0.86
CA ALA A 83 -8.12 26.63 1.83
C ALA A 83 -8.72 27.87 2.53
N GLY A 84 -9.62 28.60 1.86
CA GLY A 84 -10.30 29.77 2.44
C GLY A 84 -11.45 29.45 3.40
N ARG A 85 -11.83 28.17 3.60
CA ARG A 85 -12.97 27.82 4.46
C ARG A 85 -12.60 27.84 5.94
N PRO A 86 -13.49 28.37 6.82
CA PRO A 86 -13.25 28.37 8.25
C PRO A 86 -13.15 26.92 8.77
N GLY A 87 -12.10 26.65 9.55
CA GLY A 87 -11.81 25.32 10.10
C GLY A 87 -10.82 24.48 9.29
N VAL A 88 -10.38 24.93 8.11
CA VAL A 88 -9.37 24.23 7.31
C VAL A 88 -7.97 24.62 7.76
N ALA A 89 -7.21 23.64 8.27
CA ALA A 89 -5.85 23.86 8.78
C ALA A 89 -4.77 23.80 7.69
N ALA A 90 -4.93 22.94 6.69
CA ALA A 90 -4.03 22.77 5.56
C ALA A 90 -4.78 22.11 4.38
N VAL A 91 -4.33 22.39 3.15
CA VAL A 91 -4.86 21.75 1.94
C VAL A 91 -3.69 21.40 1.03
N ALA A 92 -3.70 20.18 0.48
CA ALA A 92 -2.75 19.75 -0.54
C ALA A 92 -3.51 19.16 -1.74
N GLY A 93 -3.01 19.43 -2.94
CA GLY A 93 -3.51 18.79 -4.15
C GLY A 93 -2.94 17.39 -4.25
N ASP A 94 -3.79 16.44 -4.63
CA ASP A 94 -3.37 15.06 -4.84
C ASP A 94 -3.75 14.58 -6.24
N ALA A 95 -2.87 13.78 -6.82
CA ALA A 95 -3.06 13.18 -8.14
C ALA A 95 -2.36 11.83 -8.15
N MET A 96 -3.13 10.78 -8.39
CA MET A 96 -2.64 9.41 -8.38
C MET A 96 -2.49 8.91 -9.82
N VAL A 97 -1.25 8.69 -10.27
CA VAL A 97 -0.97 8.22 -11.63
C VAL A 97 -0.24 6.89 -11.59
N PRO A 98 -0.78 5.81 -12.18
CA PRO A 98 -0.05 4.53 -12.27
C PRO A 98 1.17 4.72 -13.17
N VAL A 99 2.32 4.21 -12.75
CA VAL A 99 3.60 4.31 -13.47
C VAL A 99 4.40 3.01 -13.35
N THR A 100 5.35 2.81 -14.25
CA THR A 100 6.39 1.77 -14.12
C THR A 100 7.73 2.44 -13.93
N ALA A 101 8.41 2.14 -12.81
CA ALA A 101 9.75 2.63 -12.54
C ALA A 101 10.79 1.64 -13.07
N HIS A 102 11.85 2.14 -13.70
CA HIS A 102 12.98 1.34 -14.16
C HIS A 102 14.27 1.86 -13.54
N GLY A 103 15.07 0.93 -13.01
CA GLY A 103 16.37 1.23 -12.43
C GLY A 103 17.40 1.67 -13.47
N SER A 104 18.61 1.99 -13.00
CA SER A 104 19.74 2.43 -13.84
C SER A 104 20.14 1.42 -14.92
N GLY A 105 19.89 0.12 -14.69
CA GLY A 105 20.12 -0.96 -15.66
C GLY A 105 19.00 -1.18 -16.69
N GLY A 106 17.92 -0.39 -16.65
CA GLY A 106 16.74 -0.57 -17.52
C GLY A 106 15.74 -1.64 -17.05
N GLU A 107 16.10 -2.41 -16.02
CA GLU A 107 15.22 -3.42 -15.42
C GLU A 107 14.00 -2.77 -14.74
N PRO A 108 12.77 -3.24 -15.02
CA PRO A 108 11.58 -2.77 -14.32
C PRO A 108 11.65 -3.12 -12.83
N ILE A 109 11.35 -2.13 -12.00
CA ILE A 109 11.21 -2.30 -10.56
C ILE A 109 9.79 -2.80 -10.32
N LEU A 110 9.66 -4.08 -10.00
CA LEU A 110 8.38 -4.68 -9.68
C LEU A 110 8.02 -4.42 -8.22
N PRO A 111 6.84 -3.84 -7.95
CA PRO A 111 6.32 -3.73 -6.59
C PRO A 111 5.97 -5.12 -6.02
N PRO A 112 5.96 -5.25 -4.68
CA PRO A 112 5.70 -6.52 -4.02
C PRO A 112 4.25 -6.94 -4.24
N ALA A 113 4.02 -8.26 -4.26
CA ALA A 113 2.70 -8.87 -4.44
C ALA A 113 1.92 -8.46 -5.72
N GLY A 114 2.60 -7.90 -6.73
CA GLY A 114 1.96 -7.52 -8.00
C GLY A 114 1.10 -6.25 -7.91
N ALA A 115 1.29 -5.43 -6.87
CA ALA A 115 0.64 -4.14 -6.76
C ALA A 115 1.00 -3.20 -7.93
N GLY A 116 0.29 -2.09 -8.11
CA GLY A 116 0.72 -1.03 -9.03
C GLY A 116 1.85 -0.19 -8.40
N THR A 117 2.73 0.39 -9.22
CA THR A 117 3.54 1.54 -8.76
C THR A 117 2.80 2.81 -9.15
N THR A 118 2.79 3.78 -8.26
CA THR A 118 1.98 4.98 -8.41
C THR A 118 2.82 6.21 -8.13
N LEU A 119 2.65 7.24 -8.96
CA LEU A 119 3.28 8.54 -8.81
C LEU A 119 2.26 9.52 -8.23
N ARG A 120 2.65 10.22 -7.17
CA ARG A 120 1.87 11.26 -6.49
C ARG A 120 2.69 12.54 -6.35
N PRO A 121 2.04 13.72 -6.31
CA PRO A 121 2.72 14.98 -6.03
C PRO A 121 3.33 14.97 -4.62
N TRP A 122 4.45 15.68 -4.44
CA TRP A 122 5.07 15.83 -3.13
C TRP A 122 4.36 16.90 -2.30
N THR A 123 3.77 16.50 -1.18
CA THR A 123 3.18 17.44 -0.21
C THR A 123 4.26 18.01 0.69
N SER A 124 4.53 19.31 0.55
CA SER A 124 5.53 20.02 1.37
C SER A 124 5.08 20.28 2.81
N ASP A 125 3.77 20.28 3.06
CA ASP A 125 3.21 20.44 4.39
C ASP A 125 3.36 19.14 5.20
N GLY A 126 4.22 19.15 6.21
CA GLY A 126 4.47 18.01 7.09
C GLY A 126 3.28 17.59 7.96
N ARG A 127 2.23 18.43 8.04
CA ARG A 127 0.95 18.06 8.68
C ARG A 127 0.15 17.09 7.84
N LEU A 128 0.24 17.21 6.51
CA LEU A 128 -0.49 16.40 5.54
C LEU A 128 0.36 15.28 4.94
N ASN A 129 1.69 15.40 4.96
CA ASN A 129 2.58 14.38 4.44
C ASN A 129 2.91 13.33 5.52
N PRO A 130 2.42 12.08 5.40
CA PRO A 130 2.76 11.01 6.34
C PRO A 130 4.18 10.48 6.14
N TYR A 131 4.84 10.81 5.03
CA TYR A 131 6.16 10.32 4.69
C TYR A 131 7.26 11.20 5.30
N ARG A 132 8.27 10.55 5.89
CA ARG A 132 9.51 11.22 6.32
C ARG A 132 10.63 10.90 5.35
N LEU A 133 11.47 11.91 5.08
CA LEU A 133 12.70 11.72 4.32
C LEU A 133 13.70 10.98 5.20
N GLU A 134 14.09 9.77 4.78
CA GLU A 134 15.13 8.97 5.43
C GLU A 134 16.51 9.42 4.95
N SER A 135 16.63 9.75 3.66
CA SER A 135 17.88 10.22 3.07
C SER A 135 17.64 11.15 1.88
N GLY A 136 18.60 12.05 1.64
CA GLY A 136 18.53 13.03 0.56
C GLY A 136 17.66 14.24 0.90
N ARG A 137 16.99 14.80 -0.10
CA ARG A 137 16.16 16.01 0.02
C ARG A 137 14.79 15.83 -0.61
N ALA A 138 13.86 16.69 -0.21
CA ALA A 138 12.59 16.80 -0.91
C ALA A 138 12.84 17.20 -2.37
N PRO A 139 12.02 16.70 -3.32
CA PRO A 139 12.04 17.16 -4.70
C PRO A 139 11.79 18.67 -4.75
N ALA A 140 12.69 19.43 -5.37
CA ALA A 140 12.58 20.88 -5.48
C ALA A 140 12.53 21.38 -6.94
N ALA A 141 12.91 20.52 -7.89
CA ALA A 141 12.91 20.84 -9.31
C ALA A 141 12.11 19.82 -10.13
N ASP A 142 11.65 20.27 -11.30
CA ASP A 142 11.02 19.39 -12.27
C ASP A 142 11.98 18.27 -12.68
N GLY A 143 11.51 17.03 -12.63
CA GLY A 143 12.33 15.86 -12.91
C GLY A 143 13.11 15.33 -11.71
N GLU A 144 12.85 15.81 -10.49
CA GLU A 144 13.24 15.13 -9.25
C GLU A 144 12.06 14.32 -8.69
N VAL A 145 12.32 13.10 -8.19
CA VAL A 145 11.32 12.30 -7.46
C VAL A 145 11.87 11.73 -6.17
N ALA A 146 11.01 11.66 -5.16
CA ALA A 146 11.29 10.91 -3.94
C ALA A 146 10.73 9.49 -4.09
N VAL A 147 11.56 8.48 -3.81
CA VAL A 147 11.19 7.06 -3.92
C VAL A 147 11.02 6.45 -2.53
N THR A 148 10.12 5.49 -2.37
CA THR A 148 10.03 4.76 -1.09
C THR A 148 11.27 3.89 -0.89
N ARG A 149 11.60 3.59 0.37
CA ARG A 149 12.70 2.69 0.75
C ARG A 149 12.65 1.34 0.02
N HIS A 150 11.45 0.79 -0.16
CA HIS A 150 11.26 -0.45 -0.90
C HIS A 150 11.70 -0.33 -2.37
N VAL A 151 11.25 0.71 -3.06
CA VAL A 151 11.61 0.98 -4.47
C VAL A 151 13.12 1.25 -4.60
N ALA A 152 13.71 1.99 -3.67
CA ALA A 152 15.14 2.24 -3.65
C ALA A 152 15.95 0.93 -3.51
N ARG A 153 15.54 0.04 -2.61
CA ARG A 153 16.20 -1.25 -2.40
C ARG A 153 16.02 -2.19 -3.60
N ALA A 154 14.81 -2.29 -4.14
CA ALA A 154 14.50 -3.16 -5.28
C ALA A 154 15.24 -2.71 -6.56
N GLY A 155 15.32 -1.40 -6.80
CA GLY A 155 16.03 -0.81 -7.93
C GLY A 155 17.53 -0.58 -7.71
N LYS A 156 18.06 -0.86 -6.50
CA LYS A 156 19.43 -0.52 -6.07
C LYS A 156 19.79 0.95 -6.34
N LEU A 157 18.86 1.85 -6.04
CA LEU A 157 18.97 3.28 -6.32
C LEU A 157 19.53 4.04 -5.10
N GLY A 158 20.51 4.90 -5.37
CA GLY A 158 20.99 5.93 -4.46
C GLY A 158 20.36 7.30 -4.72
N VAL A 159 20.58 8.23 -3.81
CA VAL A 159 20.22 9.64 -4.01
C VAL A 159 21.07 10.23 -5.14
N GLY A 160 20.41 10.84 -6.13
CA GLY A 160 21.03 11.39 -7.33
C GLY A 160 21.04 10.43 -8.53
N ASP A 161 20.67 9.16 -8.35
CA ASP A 161 20.69 8.20 -9.44
C ASP A 161 19.60 8.47 -10.50
N PRO A 162 19.87 8.16 -11.78
CA PRO A 162 18.87 8.27 -12.83
C PRO A 162 17.84 7.15 -12.71
N LEU A 163 16.58 7.54 -12.60
CA LEU A 163 15.41 6.66 -12.62
C LEU A 163 14.57 6.96 -13.86
N LYS A 164 14.21 5.93 -14.63
CA LYS A 164 13.28 6.12 -15.76
C LYS A 164 11.87 5.78 -15.29
N VAL A 165 10.94 6.73 -15.41
CA VAL A 165 9.54 6.55 -15.05
C VAL A 165 8.71 6.51 -16.32
N LEU A 166 8.01 5.42 -16.55
CA LEU A 166 7.08 5.26 -17.66
C LEU A 166 5.66 5.56 -17.17
N LEU A 167 5.07 6.62 -17.72
CA LEU A 167 3.65 6.92 -17.56
C LEU A 167 2.87 6.25 -18.70
N PRO A 168 1.58 5.91 -18.52
CA PRO A 168 0.77 5.19 -19.51
C PRO A 168 0.72 5.87 -20.88
N LYS A 169 0.92 7.19 -20.94
CA LYS A 169 0.89 7.97 -22.18
C LYS A 169 2.26 8.50 -22.62
N GLN A 170 3.29 8.51 -21.75
CA GLN A 170 4.62 9.12 -22.03
C GLN A 170 5.73 8.54 -21.14
N SER A 171 6.95 8.38 -21.67
CA SER A 171 8.13 8.02 -20.84
C SER A 171 8.94 9.26 -20.44
N ARG A 172 9.25 9.44 -19.15
CA ARG A 172 10.09 10.56 -18.66
C ARG A 172 11.31 10.02 -17.89
N ARG A 173 12.49 10.60 -18.13
CA ARG A 173 13.69 10.36 -17.31
C ARG A 173 13.69 11.35 -16.15
N THR A 174 13.98 10.85 -14.96
CA THR A 174 13.87 11.59 -13.71
C THR A 174 15.07 11.24 -12.82
N ALA A 175 15.54 12.16 -11.98
CA ALA A 175 16.57 11.89 -10.99
C ALA A 175 15.93 11.60 -9.63
N THR A 176 16.50 10.67 -8.86
CA THR A 176 16.06 10.40 -7.49
C THR A 176 16.57 11.49 -6.55
N GLY A 177 15.68 12.33 -6.01
CA GLY A 177 16.04 13.42 -5.09
C GLY A 177 16.20 13.00 -3.62
N GLY A 178 15.54 11.89 -3.22
CA GLY A 178 15.57 11.37 -1.85
C GLY A 178 14.82 10.06 -1.69
N THR A 179 15.03 9.39 -0.56
CA THR A 179 14.28 8.19 -0.15
C THR A 179 13.35 8.52 1.00
N LYS A 180 12.11 8.05 0.92
CA LYS A 180 11.08 8.25 1.94
C LYS A 180 10.70 6.94 2.63
N GLU A 181 10.43 7.03 3.93
CA GLU A 181 9.86 5.97 4.75
C GLU A 181 8.42 6.37 5.11
N GLY A 182 7.48 5.45 4.90
CA GLY A 182 6.10 5.60 5.33
C GLY A 182 5.96 5.22 6.79
N GLU A 183 5.02 5.86 7.50
CA GLU A 183 4.58 5.42 8.81
C GLU A 183 3.73 4.15 8.58
N GLU A 184 4.42 3.02 8.44
CA GLU A 184 3.80 1.69 8.46
C GLU A 184 3.38 1.47 9.92
N GLU A 185 2.07 1.40 10.16
CA GLU A 185 1.55 1.05 11.48
C GLU A 185 2.00 -0.39 11.75
N ASP A 186 3.16 -0.50 12.41
CA ASP A 186 3.75 -1.74 12.89
C ASP A 186 2.70 -2.38 13.81
N GLY A 187 1.93 -3.31 13.24
CA GLY A 187 0.98 -4.18 13.92
C GLY A 187 1.73 -5.09 14.88
N ARG A 188 2.36 -4.48 15.89
CA ARG A 188 2.90 -5.11 17.08
C ARG A 188 1.70 -5.50 17.92
N ALA A 189 1.12 -6.65 17.58
CA ALA A 189 0.26 -7.40 18.48
C ALA A 189 1.01 -7.56 19.81
N SER A 190 0.63 -6.76 20.79
CA SER A 190 1.02 -6.97 22.19
C SER A 190 0.27 -8.22 22.66
N GLY A 191 1.03 -9.17 23.20
CA GLY A 191 0.54 -10.45 23.70
C GLY A 191 -0.18 -10.37 25.04
#